data_AF-A0A4Y5X2Z4-F1
#
_entry.id   AF-A0A4Y5X2Z4-F1
#
_cell.length_a   1.000
_cell.length_b   1.000
_cell.length_c   1.000
_cell.angle_alpha   90.00
_cell.angle_beta   90.00
_cell.angle_gamma   90.00
#
_symmetry.space_group_name_H-M   'P 1'
#
loop_
_entity.id
_entity.type
_entity.pdbx_description
1 polymer ?
#
loop_
_entity_poly.entity_id
_entity_poly.type
_entity_poly.pdbx_seq_one_letter_code
_entity_poly.pdbx_strand_id
1 'polypeptide(L)'
;PNVAVVTNIETDHLDFYGSAGAYVDVFDAFVDRLAPGGALVVCVDDPGAAALARRTAELGIRVLRYGSGTSFPGEPLAATLLSWQQQGTEAVAQIQLAPDLDPEQRPRVMRLSVPGRHMALNAMGALLAALEIGAPVDAVLDGLAGFEGVRRRFELVGTAGNGQPVRVFDDYAHHPTEIVATLAA
;
A
#
# COMPACT_ATOMS: atom_id res chain seq x y z
N PRO A 1 6.95 0.70 -17.51
CA PRO A 1 6.16 1.67 -16.70
C PRO A 1 7.02 2.90 -16.38
N ASN A 2 6.45 4.08 -16.11
CA ASN A 2 7.21 5.21 -15.58
C ASN A 2 7.32 5.14 -14.05
N VAL A 3 6.23 4.75 -13.39
CA VAL A 3 6.18 4.43 -11.96
C VAL A 3 5.53 3.05 -11.82
N ALA A 4 6.14 2.17 -11.05
CA ALA A 4 5.59 0.86 -10.70
C ALA A 4 5.28 0.83 -9.21
N VAL A 5 4.10 0.34 -8.82
CA VAL A 5 3.72 0.14 -7.41
C VAL A 5 3.61 -1.35 -7.15
N VAL A 6 4.33 -1.85 -6.13
CA VAL A 6 4.28 -3.25 -5.69
C VAL A 6 3.84 -3.29 -4.23
N THR A 7 2.68 -3.87 -3.97
CA THR A 7 2.05 -3.90 -2.64
C THR A 7 2.55 -5.03 -1.75
N ASN A 8 2.81 -6.20 -2.33
CA ASN A 8 3.38 -7.39 -1.68
C ASN A 8 3.83 -8.39 -2.75
N ILE A 9 4.63 -9.37 -2.36
CA ILE A 9 5.03 -10.53 -3.16
C ILE A 9 4.90 -11.77 -2.26
N GLU A 10 3.71 -12.35 -2.25
CA GLU A 10 3.45 -13.62 -1.57
C GLU A 10 3.43 -14.77 -2.57
N THR A 11 3.84 -15.97 -2.13
CA THR A 11 3.89 -17.12 -3.03
C THR A 11 2.49 -17.60 -3.32
N ASP A 12 2.00 -17.33 -4.52
CA ASP A 12 0.67 -17.69 -4.95
C ASP A 12 0.64 -18.02 -6.45
N HIS A 13 -0.43 -18.67 -6.93
CA HIS A 13 -0.57 -19.08 -8.33
C HIS A 13 0.58 -19.94 -8.87
N LEU A 14 1.19 -20.79 -8.02
CA LEU A 14 2.29 -21.68 -8.39
C LEU A 14 1.91 -22.67 -9.51
N ASP A 15 0.63 -22.89 -9.76
CA ASP A 15 0.06 -23.61 -10.89
C ASP A 15 0.44 -23.01 -12.26
N PHE A 16 0.71 -21.70 -12.34
CA PHE A 16 1.21 -21.05 -13.55
C PHE A 16 2.75 -20.92 -13.57
N TYR A 17 3.37 -20.65 -12.42
CA TYR A 17 4.80 -20.30 -12.34
C TYR A 17 5.72 -21.49 -12.03
N GLY A 18 5.17 -22.61 -11.56
CA GLY A 18 5.89 -23.85 -11.26
C GLY A 18 6.77 -23.83 -10.00
N SER A 19 7.32 -22.67 -9.61
CA SER A 19 8.12 -22.53 -8.39
C SER A 19 8.05 -21.12 -7.79
N ALA A 20 8.32 -21.00 -6.49
CA ALA A 20 8.38 -19.72 -5.80
C ALA A 20 9.48 -18.80 -6.36
N GLY A 21 10.62 -19.36 -6.80
CA GLY A 21 11.69 -18.60 -7.44
C GLY A 21 11.22 -17.96 -8.75
N ALA A 22 10.58 -18.74 -9.61
CA ALA A 22 10.04 -18.24 -10.88
C ALA A 22 8.96 -17.16 -10.69
N TYR A 23 8.17 -17.24 -9.62
CA TYR A 23 7.21 -16.18 -9.27
C TYR A 23 7.92 -14.87 -8.92
N VAL A 24 8.98 -14.93 -8.11
CA VAL A 24 9.78 -13.75 -7.75
C VAL A 24 10.47 -13.14 -8.98
N ASP A 25 11.02 -13.98 -9.86
CA ASP A 25 11.73 -13.55 -11.08
C ASP A 25 10.83 -12.70 -12.00
N VAL A 26 9.52 -12.92 -11.98
CA VAL A 26 8.54 -12.13 -12.76
C VAL A 26 8.51 -10.67 -12.28
N PHE A 27 8.67 -10.43 -10.98
CA PHE A 27 8.72 -9.07 -10.44
C PHE A 27 10.03 -8.38 -10.78
N ASP A 28 11.15 -9.10 -10.75
CA ASP A 28 12.44 -8.57 -11.21
C ASP A 28 12.34 -8.18 -12.71
N ALA A 29 11.80 -9.06 -13.55
CA ALA A 29 11.58 -8.78 -14.97
C ALA A 29 10.57 -7.65 -15.22
N PHE A 30 9.62 -7.42 -14.31
CA PHE A 30 8.68 -6.30 -14.39
C PHE A 30 9.37 -4.97 -14.07
N VAL A 31 10.21 -4.93 -13.04
CA VAL A 31 11.00 -3.75 -12.67
C VAL A 31 12.01 -3.39 -13.74
N ASP A 32 12.63 -4.38 -14.41
CA ASP A 32 13.52 -4.16 -15.56
C ASP A 32 12.85 -3.43 -16.73
N ARG A 33 11.51 -3.42 -16.79
CA ARG A 33 10.73 -2.69 -17.80
C ARG A 33 10.39 -1.26 -17.39
N LEU A 34 10.90 -0.76 -16.27
CA LEU A 34 10.81 0.66 -15.93
C LEU A 34 11.50 1.49 -17.02
N ALA A 35 10.86 2.60 -17.41
CA ALA A 35 11.48 3.55 -18.32
C ALA A 35 12.74 4.14 -17.66
N PRO A 36 13.75 4.58 -18.43
CA PRO A 36 14.90 5.29 -17.88
C PRO A 36 14.46 6.47 -17.00
N GLY A 37 14.96 6.52 -15.76
CA GLY A 37 14.56 7.52 -14.76
C GLY A 37 13.22 7.24 -14.07
N GLY A 38 12.60 6.08 -14.32
CA GLY A 38 11.40 5.65 -13.60
C GLY A 38 11.67 5.23 -12.15
N ALA A 39 10.58 4.96 -11.43
CA ALA A 39 10.64 4.65 -10.00
C ALA A 39 9.81 3.41 -9.61
N LEU A 40 10.27 2.71 -8.59
CA LEU A 40 9.55 1.66 -7.89
C LEU A 40 9.02 2.20 -6.55
N VAL A 41 7.71 2.17 -6.34
CA VAL A 41 7.06 2.36 -5.05
C VAL A 41 6.75 0.99 -4.47
N VAL A 42 7.16 0.71 -3.23
CA VAL A 42 7.12 -0.65 -2.70
C VAL A 42 6.85 -0.71 -1.20
N CYS A 43 5.94 -1.60 -0.79
CA CYS A 43 5.67 -1.88 0.61
C CYS A 43 6.79 -2.76 1.19
N VAL A 44 7.49 -2.30 2.22
CA VAL A 44 8.56 -3.09 2.86
C VAL A 44 8.12 -3.79 4.15
N ASP A 45 6.84 -3.67 4.51
CA ASP A 45 6.24 -4.52 5.54
C ASP A 45 6.11 -5.98 5.05
N ASP A 46 6.04 -6.18 3.73
CA ASP A 46 6.09 -7.50 3.11
C ASP A 46 7.55 -7.93 2.83
N PRO A 47 8.00 -9.11 3.32
CA PRO A 47 9.38 -9.57 3.12
C PRO A 47 9.77 -9.76 1.65
N GLY A 48 8.85 -10.21 0.80
CA GLY A 48 9.12 -10.45 -0.63
C GLY A 48 9.36 -9.14 -1.37
N ALA A 49 8.47 -8.17 -1.17
CA ALA A 49 8.57 -6.82 -1.70
C ALA A 49 9.78 -6.05 -1.12
N ALA A 50 10.10 -6.23 0.16
CA ALA A 50 11.33 -5.68 0.75
C ALA A 50 12.60 -6.24 0.08
N ALA A 51 12.61 -7.54 -0.28
CA ALA A 51 13.71 -8.13 -1.03
C ALA A 51 13.81 -7.57 -2.46
N LEU A 52 12.68 -7.38 -3.15
CA LEU A 52 12.64 -6.71 -4.47
C LEU A 52 13.20 -5.28 -4.36
N ALA A 53 12.82 -4.53 -3.32
CA ALA A 53 13.28 -3.16 -3.09
C ALA A 53 14.81 -3.06 -2.99
N ARG A 54 15.46 -4.01 -2.30
CA ARG A 54 16.92 -4.10 -2.20
C ARG A 54 17.57 -4.35 -3.57
N ARG A 55 17.15 -5.41 -4.27
CA ARG A 55 17.69 -5.75 -5.59
C ARG A 55 17.50 -4.62 -6.60
N THR A 56 16.34 -3.96 -6.58
CA THR A 56 16.05 -2.82 -7.45
C THR A 56 16.97 -1.62 -7.16
N ALA A 57 17.25 -1.35 -5.88
CA ALA A 57 18.15 -0.27 -5.50
C ALA A 57 19.61 -0.54 -5.90
N GLU A 58 20.06 -1.81 -5.88
CA GLU A 58 21.39 -2.21 -6.34
C GLU A 58 21.61 -1.94 -7.84
N LEU A 59 20.53 -1.92 -8.63
CA LEU A 59 20.53 -1.53 -10.05
C LEU A 59 20.60 0.00 -10.26
N GLY A 60 20.60 0.79 -9.19
CA GLY A 60 20.58 2.26 -9.26
C GLY A 60 19.22 2.85 -9.65
N ILE A 61 18.16 2.05 -9.64
CA ILE A 61 16.78 2.50 -9.89
C ILE A 61 16.24 3.23 -8.65
N ARG A 62 15.45 4.27 -8.85
CA ARG A 62 14.80 5.01 -7.76
C ARG A 62 13.77 4.14 -7.05
N VAL A 63 13.92 3.97 -5.73
CA VAL A 63 13.02 3.14 -4.90
C VAL A 63 12.42 3.98 -3.76
N LEU A 64 11.09 4.07 -3.76
CA LEU A 64 10.27 4.74 -2.76
C LEU A 64 9.64 3.68 -1.84
N ARG A 65 10.29 3.43 -0.71
CA ARG A 65 9.83 2.43 0.27
C ARG A 65 8.72 3.02 1.15
N TYR A 66 7.67 2.25 1.40
CA TYR A 66 6.69 2.59 2.42
C TYR A 66 6.39 1.42 3.34
N GLY A 67 5.94 1.72 4.55
CA GLY A 67 5.59 0.70 5.52
C GLY A 67 5.30 1.30 6.88
N SER A 68 5.16 0.41 7.87
CA SER A 68 4.96 0.75 9.27
C SER A 68 6.14 0.40 10.16
N GLY A 69 7.12 -0.33 9.61
CA GLY A 69 8.33 -0.74 10.30
C GLY A 69 9.37 0.37 10.46
N THR A 70 10.42 0.05 11.21
CA THR A 70 11.60 0.89 11.39
C THR A 70 12.41 0.93 10.09
N SER A 71 12.88 2.11 9.68
CA SER A 71 13.87 2.21 8.60
C SER A 71 15.16 1.51 9.00
N PHE A 72 15.71 0.69 8.10
CA PHE A 72 17.02 0.09 8.28
C PHE A 72 18.10 1.05 7.75
N PRO A 73 19.31 1.06 8.34
CA PRO A 73 20.43 1.83 7.81
C PRO A 73 20.68 1.48 6.34
N GLY A 74 20.68 2.49 5.45
CA GLY A 74 20.82 2.29 4.01
C GLY A 74 19.51 2.01 3.26
N GLU A 75 18.40 1.84 3.97
CA GLU A 75 17.06 1.62 3.41
C GLU A 75 16.04 2.61 4.03
N PRO A 76 16.18 3.92 3.73
CA PRO A 76 15.24 4.93 4.21
C PRO A 76 13.84 4.69 3.64
N LEU A 77 12.83 4.94 4.48
CA LEU A 77 11.43 4.97 4.06
C LEU A 77 11.12 6.33 3.44
N ALA A 78 10.46 6.32 2.29
CA ALA A 78 9.86 7.50 1.66
C ALA A 78 8.57 7.92 2.40
N ALA A 79 7.82 6.95 2.94
CA ALA A 79 6.68 7.21 3.80
C ALA A 79 6.56 6.16 4.92
N THR A 80 6.31 6.61 6.15
CA THR A 80 6.15 5.77 7.33
C THR A 80 4.75 5.93 7.92
N LEU A 81 4.06 4.82 8.18
CA LEU A 81 2.80 4.80 8.93
C LEU A 81 3.11 4.88 10.43
N LEU A 82 2.90 6.03 11.04
CA LEU A 82 3.18 6.26 12.47
C LEU A 82 2.08 5.70 13.37
N SER A 83 0.83 5.92 12.98
CA SER A 83 -0.33 5.40 13.71
C SER A 83 -1.53 5.26 12.80
N TRP A 84 -2.48 4.43 13.21
CA TRP A 84 -3.73 4.19 12.52
C TRP A 84 -4.83 3.90 13.53
N GLN A 85 -6.02 4.46 13.30
CA GLN A 85 -7.20 4.27 14.13
C GLN A 85 -8.45 4.14 13.25
N GLN A 86 -9.29 3.16 13.59
CA GLN A 86 -10.59 2.93 12.96
C GLN A 86 -11.70 3.73 13.68
N GLN A 87 -12.59 4.35 12.91
CA GLN A 87 -13.78 5.06 13.37
C GLN A 87 -15.00 4.63 12.53
N GLY A 88 -15.66 3.54 12.92
CA GLY A 88 -16.76 2.98 12.13
C GLY A 88 -16.24 2.38 10.83
N THR A 89 -16.66 2.88 9.67
CA THR A 89 -16.13 2.50 8.35
C THR A 89 -15.02 3.42 7.87
N GLU A 90 -14.77 4.53 8.57
CA GLU A 90 -13.72 5.48 8.27
C GLU A 90 -12.46 5.18 9.08
N ALA A 91 -11.31 5.63 8.61
CA ALA A 91 -10.04 5.50 9.31
C ALA A 91 -9.25 6.80 9.27
N VAL A 92 -8.46 7.02 10.32
CA VAL A 92 -7.49 8.11 10.39
C VAL A 92 -6.11 7.52 10.65
N ALA A 93 -5.16 7.87 9.79
CA ALA A 93 -3.76 7.52 9.91
C ALA A 93 -2.90 8.77 10.10
N GLN A 94 -1.82 8.64 10.88
CA GLN A 94 -0.72 9.60 10.86
C GLN A 94 0.44 9.00 10.07
N ILE A 95 0.93 9.76 9.10
CA ILE A 95 2.05 9.37 8.26
C ILE A 95 3.19 10.39 8.35
N GLN A 96 4.41 9.92 8.18
CA GLN A 96 5.59 10.76 8.02
C GLN A 96 6.13 10.57 6.61
N LEU A 97 6.34 11.66 5.87
CA LEU A 97 7.04 11.64 4.59
C LEU A 97 8.53 11.95 4.80
N ALA A 98 9.36 11.42 3.90
CA ALA A 98 10.79 11.72 3.88
C ALA A 98 11.05 13.21 3.58
N PRO A 99 12.18 13.78 4.05
CA PRO A 99 12.44 15.22 3.92
C PRO A 99 12.49 15.76 2.48
N ASP A 100 12.81 14.91 1.50
CA ASP A 100 12.82 15.26 0.08
C ASP A 100 11.41 15.33 -0.53
N LEU A 101 10.44 14.63 0.07
CA LEU A 101 9.03 14.67 -0.33
C LEU A 101 8.22 15.69 0.47
N ASP A 102 8.65 15.98 1.69
CA ASP A 102 8.03 16.98 2.57
C ASP A 102 9.08 17.75 3.39
N PRO A 103 9.49 18.93 2.91
CA PRO A 103 10.49 19.76 3.59
C PRO A 103 10.08 20.22 5.00
N GLU A 104 8.76 20.31 5.26
CA GLU A 104 8.23 20.73 6.55
C GLU A 104 8.41 19.66 7.64
N GLN A 105 8.65 18.40 7.23
CA GLN A 105 8.94 17.26 8.11
C GLN A 105 7.95 17.10 9.28
N ARG A 106 6.69 17.48 9.08
CA ARG A 106 5.64 17.33 10.09
C ARG A 106 4.78 16.10 9.79
N PRO A 107 4.37 15.32 10.81
CA PRO A 107 3.39 14.27 10.62
C PRO A 107 2.13 14.79 9.91
N ARG A 108 1.71 14.09 8.87
CA ARG A 108 0.49 14.38 8.10
C ARG A 108 -0.65 13.46 8.54
N VAL A 109 -1.87 13.99 8.51
CA VAL A 109 -3.08 13.22 8.78
C VAL A 109 -3.65 12.76 7.44
N MET A 110 -3.82 11.44 7.30
CA MET A 110 -4.48 10.81 6.16
C MET A 110 -5.82 10.25 6.64
N ARG A 111 -6.92 10.76 6.07
CA ARG A 111 -8.27 10.25 6.32
C ARG A 111 -8.66 9.31 5.19
N LEU A 112 -9.40 8.25 5.51
CA LEU A 112 -9.88 7.27 4.54
C LEU A 112 -11.33 6.91 4.88
N SER A 113 -12.18 6.80 3.87
CA SER A 113 -13.56 6.31 4.04
C SER A 113 -13.67 4.78 3.98
N VAL A 114 -12.53 4.08 3.95
CA VAL A 114 -12.44 2.62 3.94
C VAL A 114 -11.77 2.10 5.22
N PRO A 115 -12.24 0.97 5.76
CA PRO A 115 -11.69 0.41 6.97
C PRO A 115 -10.41 -0.40 6.71
N GLY A 116 -9.68 -0.67 7.79
CA GLY A 116 -8.54 -1.58 7.79
C GLY A 116 -7.19 -0.89 7.60
N ARG A 117 -6.22 -1.32 8.41
CA ARG A 117 -4.84 -0.80 8.37
C ARG A 117 -4.15 -1.05 7.03
N HIS A 118 -4.47 -2.14 6.37
CA HIS A 118 -3.93 -2.48 5.04
C HIS A 118 -4.37 -1.45 3.98
N MET A 119 -5.56 -0.85 4.11
CA MET A 119 -5.99 0.23 3.23
C MET A 119 -5.16 1.51 3.44
N ALA A 120 -4.72 1.79 4.68
CA ALA A 120 -3.78 2.88 4.91
C ALA A 120 -2.43 2.64 4.22
N LEU A 121 -1.91 1.40 4.23
CA LEU A 121 -0.70 1.05 3.49
C LEU A 121 -0.89 1.18 1.98
N ASN A 122 -2.03 0.72 1.44
CA ASN A 122 -2.35 0.88 0.02
C ASN A 122 -2.43 2.37 -0.38
N ALA A 123 -3.08 3.19 0.45
CA ALA A 123 -3.17 4.62 0.25
C ALA A 123 -1.80 5.31 0.27
N MET A 124 -0.86 4.85 1.11
CA MET A 124 0.53 5.35 1.08
C MET A 124 1.26 5.01 -0.21
N GLY A 125 1.06 3.79 -0.75
CA GLY A 125 1.60 3.42 -2.07
C GLY A 125 1.05 4.32 -3.19
N ALA A 126 -0.26 4.58 -3.17
CA ALA A 126 -0.91 5.49 -4.12
C ALA A 126 -0.40 6.94 -3.96
N LEU A 127 -0.24 7.41 -2.71
CA LEU A 127 0.30 8.73 -2.39
C LEU A 127 1.69 8.90 -3.02
N LEU A 128 2.63 8.00 -2.72
CA LEU A 128 3.99 8.07 -3.24
C LEU A 128 4.06 8.04 -4.76
N ALA A 129 3.22 7.22 -5.41
CA ALA A 129 3.15 7.18 -6.87
C ALA A 129 2.67 8.52 -7.47
N ALA A 130 1.71 9.18 -6.81
CA ALA A 130 1.23 10.49 -7.24
C ALA A 130 2.26 11.61 -6.99
N LEU A 131 2.97 11.57 -5.86
CA LEU A 131 4.05 12.53 -5.58
C LEU A 131 5.19 12.41 -6.59
N GLU A 132 5.53 11.19 -7.00
CA GLU A 132 6.60 10.94 -7.98
C GLU A 132 6.31 11.56 -9.35
N ILE A 133 5.03 11.74 -9.71
CA ILE A 133 4.63 12.44 -10.94
C ILE A 133 4.33 13.93 -10.72
N GLY A 134 4.65 14.48 -9.54
CA GLY A 134 4.57 15.91 -9.22
C GLY A 134 3.24 16.38 -8.65
N ALA A 135 2.36 15.48 -8.19
CA ALA A 135 1.13 15.89 -7.53
C ALA A 135 1.42 16.50 -6.13
N PRO A 136 0.74 17.60 -5.73
CA PRO A 136 0.91 18.17 -4.40
C PRO A 136 0.41 17.22 -3.30
N VAL A 137 1.16 17.10 -2.19
CA VAL A 137 0.83 16.21 -1.07
C VAL A 137 -0.60 16.40 -0.56
N ASP A 138 -0.97 17.64 -0.26
CA ASP A 138 -2.29 17.93 0.32
C ASP A 138 -3.44 17.59 -0.64
N ALA A 139 -3.25 17.84 -1.95
CA ALA A 139 -4.24 17.49 -2.97
C ALA A 139 -4.45 15.97 -3.10
N VAL A 140 -3.38 15.19 -2.97
CA VAL A 140 -3.47 13.72 -3.01
C VAL A 140 -4.14 13.19 -1.75
N LEU A 141 -3.80 13.74 -0.58
CA LEU A 141 -4.44 13.37 0.69
C LEU A 141 -5.95 13.68 0.68
N ASP A 142 -6.34 14.83 0.16
CA ASP A 142 -7.76 15.20 -0.01
C ASP A 142 -8.47 14.24 -0.96
N GLY A 143 -7.83 13.86 -2.07
CA GLY A 143 -8.37 12.87 -3.01
C GLY A 143 -8.53 11.47 -2.40
N LEU A 144 -7.55 11.02 -1.63
CA LEU A 144 -7.59 9.73 -0.91
C LEU A 144 -8.71 9.69 0.14
N ALA A 145 -8.99 10.82 0.79
CA ALA A 145 -10.10 10.92 1.75
C ALA A 145 -11.47 10.72 1.10
N GLY A 146 -11.61 11.01 -0.20
CA GLY A 146 -12.83 10.78 -0.97
C GLY A 146 -12.95 9.39 -1.60
N PHE A 147 -12.01 8.47 -1.36
CA PHE A 147 -12.08 7.13 -1.93
C PHE A 147 -13.13 6.27 -1.21
N GLU A 148 -14.17 5.87 -1.95
CA GLU A 148 -15.34 5.14 -1.42
C GLU A 148 -15.15 3.61 -1.41
N GLY A 149 -13.97 3.11 -1.80
CA GLY A 149 -13.73 1.69 -1.98
C GLY A 149 -13.98 1.20 -3.41
N VAL A 150 -13.77 -0.09 -3.61
CA VAL A 150 -14.14 -0.80 -4.83
C VAL A 150 -15.03 -1.97 -4.46
N ARG A 151 -15.81 -2.45 -5.43
CA ARG A 151 -16.66 -3.62 -5.23
C ARG A 151 -15.87 -4.80 -4.70
N ARG A 152 -16.46 -5.56 -3.78
CA ARG A 152 -15.87 -6.76 -3.15
C ARG A 152 -14.56 -6.49 -2.38
N ARG A 153 -14.35 -5.28 -1.85
CA ARG A 153 -13.29 -4.96 -0.89
C ARG A 153 -13.92 -4.30 0.34
N PHE A 154 -14.33 -5.14 1.28
CA PHE A 154 -15.13 -4.79 2.46
C PHE A 154 -16.36 -3.93 2.14
N GLU A 155 -17.06 -4.29 1.06
CA GLU A 155 -18.19 -3.54 0.53
C GLU A 155 -19.42 -3.78 1.41
N LEU A 156 -20.02 -2.72 1.97
CA LEU A 156 -21.30 -2.81 2.66
C LEU A 156 -22.41 -3.10 1.66
N VAL A 157 -22.89 -4.35 1.62
CA VAL A 157 -23.99 -4.79 0.75
C VAL A 157 -25.33 -4.26 1.25
N GLY A 158 -25.49 -4.17 2.56
CA GLY A 158 -26.71 -3.64 3.15
C GLY A 158 -26.79 -3.81 4.66
N THR A 159 -27.85 -3.24 5.22
CA THR A 159 -28.19 -3.34 6.65
C THR A 159 -29.63 -3.82 6.78
N ALA A 160 -29.87 -4.80 7.65
CA ALA A 160 -31.20 -5.35 7.90
C ALA A 160 -31.49 -5.50 9.40
N GLY A 161 -32.78 -5.49 9.78
CA GLY A 161 -33.23 -5.70 11.15
C GLY A 161 -33.86 -4.45 11.79
N ASN A 162 -34.99 -4.63 12.47
CA ASN A 162 -35.68 -3.57 13.20
C ASN A 162 -35.24 -3.61 14.67
N GLY A 163 -34.36 -2.68 15.07
CA GLY A 163 -33.91 -2.50 16.46
C GLY A 163 -32.42 -2.81 16.68
N GLN A 164 -31.95 -3.97 16.24
CA GLN A 164 -30.51 -4.30 16.19
C GLN A 164 -30.10 -4.51 14.73
N PRO A 165 -29.49 -3.49 14.08
CA PRO A 165 -29.11 -3.59 12.68
C PRO A 165 -27.96 -4.58 12.49
N VAL A 166 -28.17 -5.57 11.63
CA VAL A 166 -27.15 -6.47 11.12
C VAL A 166 -26.63 -5.91 9.80
N ARG A 167 -25.31 -5.72 9.71
CA ARG A 167 -24.62 -5.25 8.49
C ARG A 167 -24.05 -6.45 7.75
N VAL A 168 -24.23 -6.48 6.43
CA VAL A 168 -23.70 -7.52 5.54
C VAL A 168 -22.62 -6.89 4.67
N PHE A 169 -21.43 -7.49 4.68
CA PHE A 169 -20.28 -7.05 3.89
C PHE A 169 -19.86 -8.14 2.90
N ASP A 170 -19.40 -7.75 1.71
CA ASP A 170 -18.80 -8.63 0.70
C ASP A 170 -17.30 -8.30 0.52
N ASP A 171 -16.46 -9.34 0.47
CA ASP A 171 -15.01 -9.20 0.35
C ASP A 171 -14.41 -10.34 -0.52
N TYR A 172 -13.40 -10.00 -1.32
CA TYR A 172 -12.74 -10.91 -2.25
C TYR A 172 -11.59 -11.71 -1.61
N ALA A 173 -11.28 -11.51 -0.33
CA ALA A 173 -10.16 -12.19 0.33
C ALA A 173 -10.17 -13.71 0.08
N HIS A 174 -9.08 -14.20 -0.50
CA HIS A 174 -8.90 -15.61 -0.84
C HIS A 174 -7.53 -16.15 -0.42
N HIS A 175 -6.54 -15.28 -0.18
CA HIS A 175 -5.29 -15.67 0.48
C HIS A 175 -5.39 -15.55 2.00
N PRO A 176 -4.63 -16.36 2.77
CA PRO A 176 -4.60 -16.25 4.22
C PRO A 176 -4.34 -14.83 4.75
N THR A 177 -3.41 -14.09 4.14
CA THR A 177 -3.10 -12.70 4.51
C THR A 177 -4.30 -11.78 4.27
N GLU A 178 -4.96 -11.90 3.12
CA GLU A 178 -6.17 -11.12 2.82
C GLU A 178 -7.30 -11.44 3.81
N ILE A 179 -7.54 -12.72 4.11
CA ILE A 179 -8.60 -13.15 5.03
C ILE A 179 -8.37 -12.57 6.43
N VAL A 180 -7.13 -12.62 6.92
CA VAL A 180 -6.77 -12.03 8.22
C VAL A 180 -6.94 -10.51 8.19
N ALA A 181 -6.52 -9.85 7.10
CA ALA A 181 -6.66 -8.40 6.94
C ALA A 181 -8.13 -7.96 6.93
N THR A 182 -9.00 -8.73 6.27
CA THR A 182 -10.46 -8.51 6.21
C THR A 182 -11.12 -8.74 7.57
N LEU A 183 -10.75 -9.80 8.31
CA LEU A 183 -11.32 -10.09 9.63
C LEU A 183 -10.88 -9.12 10.73
N ALA A 184 -9.73 -8.46 10.57
CA ALA A 184 -9.20 -7.48 11.51
C ALA A 184 -9.77 -6.07 11.32
N ALA A 185 -10.42 -5.79 10.18
CA ALA A 185 -11.02 -4.50 9.83
C ALA A 185 -12.38 -4.29 10.50
#